data_AF-A0AAE0WSC8-F1
#
_entry.id   AF-A0AAE0WSC8-F1
#
_cell.length_a   1.000
_cell.length_b   1.000
_cell.length_c   1.000
_cell.angle_alpha   90.00
_cell.angle_beta   90.00
_cell.angle_gamma   90.00
#
_symmetry.space_group_name_H-M   'P 1'
#
loop_
_entity.id
_entity.type
_entity.pdbx_description
1 polymer ?
#
loop_
_entity_poly.entity_id
_entity_poly.type
_entity_poly.pdbx_seq_one_letter_code
_entity_poly.pdbx_strand_id
1 'polypeptide(L)'
;MDHSSSRSARTDSIATSSSNVFISPSSGLSRMQCLRTDVEHMQIRHNPLDLTFGIEFECLLAISKASSGEHAISQATSNIYAGSEAPLGGYAVSEASSEEYSMSKATTGTYVLPHLFGREKITRVLMEPIEAICSTCGEHHLFGLDILPWTSDRRDIEHTHSKWNIGGDATIDLTAEQQKSLGPEYLDQFYFSGVEFKTRILSANIQKETTPSTTDRGHVHSITGAEEVRAVLQHLTRRFNDIEFKDELSRHSRIFTTSRCGLHVHIGNTRNRFPLQTLKNIMSLYAACEAGIDSIQTVDRIGLSTMPNKPQSHPHENPRDNSALGQYDNAYNMPLSSLHAEQVYRRRCTYCKNQIKGRFRSHQRPYRETHWEDPIIAQAANQYTSAANVALIQRAPSLGQLFQLQVNVENLMEYQDDRTNTIEFRQHAATLDHEVVLAWLDLLLKLVQFSNIVSDAEFATLYKAKFQDINWDVHPLLAVLHCEEKTIKHYAHQQAQVPEGRTYAIEKAEEEMKRVHAFGEDDLSKLLMTRMVADDTYNNDEKAKTERIQLKITRGGYGQLSDELIEKIFGSCTEPFVERLRVGYVSDEPPGMKSADLDPNGCQHHSPTSSFWTSSDESDRY
;
A
#
# COMPACT_ATOMS: atom_id res chain seq x y z
N MET A 1 7.00 60.57 -49.44
CA MET A 1 8.13 59.64 -49.64
C MET A 1 7.72 58.33 -48.98
N ASP A 2 6.66 57.69 -49.48
CA ASP A 2 6.66 56.69 -50.55
C ASP A 2 7.41 55.40 -50.17
N HIS A 3 6.66 54.39 -49.72
CA HIS A 3 6.32 53.25 -50.57
C HIS A 3 5.21 52.38 -49.97
N SER A 4 4.21 52.16 -50.82
CA SER A 4 3.11 51.19 -50.77
C SER A 4 3.58 49.72 -50.75
N SER A 5 2.82 48.82 -50.10
CA SER A 5 2.04 47.76 -50.81
C SER A 5 1.49 46.67 -49.88
N SER A 6 0.15 46.59 -49.83
CA SER A 6 -0.75 45.42 -49.83
C SER A 6 -0.29 44.04 -49.29
N ARG A 7 -1.15 43.43 -48.45
CA ARG A 7 -1.58 42.03 -48.66
C ARG A 7 -2.96 41.73 -48.04
N SER A 8 -3.74 41.01 -48.84
CA SER A 8 -5.13 40.60 -48.68
C SER A 8 -5.29 39.49 -47.63
N ALA A 9 -6.26 39.61 -46.72
CA ALA A 9 -6.70 38.52 -45.85
C ALA A 9 -7.93 37.83 -46.45
N ARG A 10 -7.78 36.54 -46.79
CA ARG A 10 -8.87 35.60 -47.05
C ARG A 10 -9.29 34.98 -45.73
N THR A 11 -10.56 35.06 -45.40
CA THR A 11 -11.21 34.31 -44.31
C THR A 11 -11.97 33.15 -44.94
N ASP A 12 -11.45 31.93 -44.78
CA ASP A 12 -12.18 30.69 -45.09
C ASP A 12 -12.79 30.15 -43.79
N SER A 13 -14.12 30.24 -43.68
CA SER A 13 -14.92 29.65 -42.62
C SER A 13 -15.31 28.21 -43.02
N ILE A 14 -14.74 27.21 -42.35
CA ILE A 14 -15.18 25.81 -42.47
C ILE A 14 -16.24 25.56 -41.40
N ALA A 15 -17.48 25.37 -41.86
CA ALA A 15 -18.59 24.87 -41.05
C ALA A 15 -18.55 23.33 -41.04
N THR A 16 -18.39 22.72 -39.87
CA THR A 16 -18.58 21.28 -39.67
C THR A 16 -19.90 21.02 -38.95
N SER A 17 -20.88 20.51 -39.68
CA SER A 17 -22.14 20.00 -39.15
C SER A 17 -21.96 18.58 -38.60
N SER A 18 -22.06 18.40 -37.28
CA SER A 18 -22.16 17.08 -36.65
C SER A 18 -23.63 16.78 -36.33
N SER A 19 -24.22 15.93 -37.14
CA SER A 19 -25.53 15.30 -36.89
C SER A 19 -25.35 14.16 -35.88
N ASN A 20 -25.90 14.34 -34.67
CA ASN A 20 -25.98 13.31 -33.64
C ASN A 20 -27.11 12.32 -33.95
N VAL A 21 -26.75 11.07 -34.26
CA VAL A 21 -27.68 9.94 -34.31
C VAL A 21 -27.58 9.20 -32.98
N PHE A 22 -28.63 9.29 -32.17
CA PHE A 22 -28.80 8.50 -30.95
C PHE A 22 -29.12 7.04 -31.34
N ILE A 23 -28.22 6.11 -31.03
CA ILE A 23 -28.49 4.67 -31.06
C ILE A 23 -28.61 4.19 -29.60
N SER A 24 -29.79 3.71 -29.24
CA SER A 24 -30.06 3.12 -27.92
C SER A 24 -29.35 1.76 -27.77
N PRO A 25 -28.63 1.48 -26.66
CA PRO A 25 -27.99 0.19 -26.49
C PRO A 25 -28.96 -0.82 -25.86
N SER A 26 -29.44 -1.75 -26.67
CA SER A 26 -30.05 -2.99 -26.20
C SER A 26 -29.13 -4.18 -26.48
N SER A 27 -29.01 -5.07 -25.49
CA SER A 27 -28.46 -6.44 -25.52
C SER A 27 -27.03 -6.65 -24.95
N GLY A 28 -26.96 -7.58 -23.99
CA GLY A 28 -25.75 -8.00 -23.26
C GLY A 28 -24.68 -8.73 -24.08
N LEU A 29 -24.72 -8.65 -25.42
CA LEU A 29 -23.66 -9.10 -26.32
C LEU A 29 -22.50 -8.09 -26.39
N SER A 30 -22.75 -6.82 -26.03
CA SER A 30 -21.74 -5.74 -25.99
C SER A 30 -20.59 -6.00 -25.01
N ARG A 31 -20.87 -6.60 -23.83
CA ARG A 31 -19.84 -6.78 -22.78
C ARG A 31 -18.77 -7.79 -23.16
N MET A 32 -19.11 -8.86 -23.88
CA MET A 32 -18.11 -9.85 -24.35
C MET A 32 -17.35 -9.40 -25.60
N GLN A 33 -17.97 -8.59 -26.48
CA GLN A 33 -17.26 -8.01 -27.62
C GLN A 33 -16.27 -6.92 -27.18
N CYS A 34 -16.61 -6.12 -26.16
CA CYS A 34 -15.72 -5.16 -25.53
C CYS A 34 -14.48 -5.85 -24.91
N LEU A 35 -14.68 -6.97 -24.20
CA LEU A 35 -13.58 -7.77 -23.64
C LEU A 35 -12.65 -8.39 -24.70
N ARG A 36 -13.15 -8.72 -25.90
CA ARG A 36 -12.32 -9.27 -26.99
C ARG A 36 -11.49 -8.20 -27.70
N THR A 37 -12.04 -6.99 -27.88
CA THR A 37 -11.30 -5.86 -28.48
C THR A 37 -10.23 -5.32 -27.54
N ASP A 38 -10.46 -5.38 -26.22
CA ASP A 38 -9.49 -5.02 -25.19
C ASP A 38 -8.21 -5.89 -25.24
N VAL A 39 -8.31 -7.18 -25.58
CA VAL A 39 -7.15 -8.09 -25.68
C VAL A 39 -6.23 -7.72 -26.85
N GLU A 40 -6.78 -7.27 -27.98
CA GLU A 40 -5.99 -6.90 -29.16
C GLU A 40 -5.32 -5.53 -29.01
N HIS A 41 -5.98 -4.57 -28.34
CA HIS A 41 -5.39 -3.26 -28.06
C HIS A 41 -4.30 -3.27 -26.97
N MET A 42 -4.26 -4.30 -26.11
CA MET A 42 -3.25 -4.44 -25.04
C MET A 42 -1.93 -5.10 -25.48
N GLN A 43 -1.70 -5.38 -26.77
CA GLN A 43 -0.52 -6.11 -27.24
C GLN A 43 0.62 -5.26 -27.82
N ILE A 44 0.47 -3.94 -27.96
CA ILE A 44 1.52 -3.07 -28.53
C ILE A 44 2.53 -2.68 -27.43
N ARG A 45 3.62 -3.45 -27.29
CA ARG A 45 4.66 -3.28 -26.24
C ARG A 45 5.65 -2.14 -26.46
N HIS A 46 5.56 -1.39 -27.56
CA HIS A 46 6.67 -0.52 -28.00
C HIS A 46 6.43 0.99 -27.87
N ASN A 47 5.26 1.43 -27.41
CA ASN A 47 5.06 2.85 -27.14
C ASN A 47 5.62 3.17 -25.75
N PRO A 48 6.44 4.24 -25.60
CA PRO A 48 6.83 4.71 -24.29
C PRO A 48 5.58 5.06 -23.47
N LEU A 49 5.58 4.67 -22.20
CA LEU A 49 4.49 4.99 -21.29
C LEU A 49 4.53 6.48 -20.95
N ASP A 50 3.36 7.13 -21.02
CA ASP A 50 3.18 8.49 -20.52
C ASP A 50 2.74 8.41 -19.06
N LEU A 51 3.72 8.11 -18.20
CA LEU A 51 3.46 7.86 -16.81
C LEU A 51 3.00 9.12 -16.09
N THR A 52 1.90 8.96 -15.37
CA THR A 52 1.42 9.90 -14.37
C THR A 52 1.48 9.25 -13.00
N PHE A 53 1.59 10.03 -11.95
CA PHE A 53 1.52 9.51 -10.60
C PHE A 53 0.70 10.41 -9.68
N GLY A 54 0.15 9.82 -8.62
CA GLY A 54 -0.40 10.51 -7.47
C GLY A 54 0.17 9.88 -6.21
N ILE A 55 0.30 10.67 -5.14
CA ILE A 55 0.71 10.19 -3.83
C ILE A 55 -0.42 10.44 -2.85
N GLU A 56 -0.75 9.42 -2.06
CA GLU A 56 -1.55 9.56 -0.85
C GLU A 56 -0.62 9.37 0.34
N PHE A 57 -0.57 10.34 1.23
CA PHE A 57 0.28 10.33 2.41
C PHE A 57 -0.63 10.43 3.63
N GLU A 58 -0.50 9.50 4.56
CA GLU A 58 -1.26 9.47 5.80
C GLU A 58 -0.44 10.04 6.96
N CYS A 59 -1.04 10.83 7.85
CA CYS A 59 -0.36 11.34 9.04
C CYS A 59 -1.31 11.54 10.22
N LEU A 60 -0.73 11.75 11.40
CA LEU A 60 -1.41 12.32 12.54
C LEU A 60 -0.99 13.78 12.75
N LEU A 61 -1.98 14.64 12.94
CA LEU A 61 -1.79 15.99 13.44
C LEU A 61 -2.17 16.01 14.92
N ALA A 62 -1.19 16.25 15.79
CA ALA A 62 -1.43 16.57 17.19
C ALA A 62 -1.67 18.07 17.35
N ILE A 63 -2.68 18.46 18.10
CA ILE A 63 -3.04 19.86 18.39
C ILE A 63 -3.14 20.03 19.90
N SER A 64 -2.25 20.83 20.49
CA SER A 64 -2.25 21.07 21.94
C SER A 64 -3.50 21.85 22.38
N LYS A 65 -4.23 21.35 23.39
CA LYS A 65 -5.43 21.99 23.94
C LYS A 65 -5.12 23.31 24.64
N ALA A 66 -3.94 23.43 25.27
CA ALA A 66 -3.50 24.64 25.96
C ALA A 66 -3.50 25.88 25.05
N SER A 67 -3.24 25.68 23.77
CA SER A 67 -3.22 26.74 22.76
C SER A 67 -4.56 27.04 22.14
N SER A 68 -5.46 26.06 22.15
CA SER A 68 -6.70 26.16 21.39
C SER A 68 -7.61 27.21 21.98
N GLY A 69 -7.44 27.57 23.27
CA GLY A 69 -8.37 28.37 24.04
C GLY A 69 -9.74 27.70 24.02
N GLU A 70 -10.34 27.37 25.15
CA GLU A 70 -11.73 26.86 25.15
C GLU A 70 -12.70 27.79 24.36
N HIS A 71 -12.32 29.06 24.15
CA HIS A 71 -12.99 30.03 23.28
C HIS A 71 -12.78 29.91 21.76
N ALA A 72 -11.65 29.48 21.21
CA ALA A 72 -11.44 29.53 19.74
C ALA A 72 -12.11 28.34 19.02
N ILE A 73 -12.14 27.16 19.65
CA ILE A 73 -12.91 26.02 19.16
C ILE A 73 -14.41 26.36 19.15
N SER A 74 -14.90 27.06 20.18
CA SER A 74 -16.28 27.56 20.24
C SER A 74 -16.63 28.55 19.11
N GLN A 75 -15.73 29.50 18.78
CA GLN A 75 -15.92 30.45 17.66
C GLN A 75 -15.82 29.84 16.27
N ALA A 76 -14.90 28.90 16.05
CA ALA A 76 -14.83 28.18 14.77
C ALA A 76 -16.10 27.38 14.51
N THR A 77 -16.67 26.78 15.58
CA THR A 77 -17.97 26.12 15.52
C THR A 77 -19.08 27.11 15.11
N SER A 78 -19.12 28.33 15.65
CA SER A 78 -20.17 29.30 15.29
C SER A 78 -20.10 29.79 13.83
N ASN A 79 -18.89 29.95 13.27
CA ASN A 79 -18.71 30.45 11.91
C ASN A 79 -19.04 29.41 10.83
N ILE A 80 -18.82 28.12 11.10
CA ILE A 80 -19.20 27.03 10.17
C ILE A 80 -20.73 26.99 9.99
N TYR A 81 -21.50 27.24 11.05
CA TYR A 81 -22.97 27.21 10.98
C TYR A 81 -23.61 28.54 10.54
N ALA A 82 -22.95 29.68 10.76
CA ALA A 82 -23.46 30.98 10.32
C ALA A 82 -23.49 31.16 8.78
N GLY A 83 -22.72 30.35 8.04
CA GLY A 83 -22.73 30.33 6.57
C GLY A 83 -23.76 29.38 5.93
N SER A 84 -24.48 28.58 6.74
CA SER A 84 -25.43 27.58 6.26
C SER A 84 -26.86 27.86 6.74
N GLU A 85 -27.45 28.98 6.33
CA GLU A 85 -28.91 29.15 6.41
C GLU A 85 -29.59 28.32 5.31
N ALA A 86 -29.61 27.00 5.48
CA ALA A 86 -30.54 26.13 4.76
C ALA A 86 -31.79 25.95 5.63
N PRO A 87 -33.02 25.99 5.07
CA PRO A 87 -34.24 25.90 5.85
C PRO A 87 -34.34 24.51 6.50
N LEU A 88 -34.46 24.51 7.83
CA LEU A 88 -34.64 23.32 8.67
C LEU A 88 -35.91 22.53 8.26
N GLY A 89 -35.75 21.58 7.34
CA GLY A 89 -36.69 20.50 7.11
C GLY A 89 -36.37 19.35 8.06
N GLY A 90 -37.22 19.13 9.06
CA GLY A 90 -37.05 18.06 10.04
C GLY A 90 -37.10 16.67 9.41
N TYR A 91 -35.97 15.96 9.45
CA TYR A 91 -35.93 14.52 9.23
C TYR A 91 -35.57 13.83 10.55
N ALA A 92 -36.50 13.03 11.06
CA ALA A 92 -36.26 12.11 12.15
C ALA A 92 -35.38 10.96 11.65
N VAL A 93 -34.22 10.77 12.28
CA VAL A 93 -33.35 9.62 12.04
C VAL A 93 -33.91 8.43 12.82
N SER A 94 -34.36 7.41 12.10
CA SER A 94 -34.79 6.13 12.68
C SER A 94 -33.58 5.32 13.12
N GLU A 95 -33.65 4.79 14.35
CA GLU A 95 -32.69 3.87 14.93
C GLU A 95 -32.45 2.64 14.04
N ALA A 96 -31.20 2.41 13.67
CA ALA A 96 -30.72 1.15 13.13
C ALA A 96 -29.68 0.57 14.10
N SER A 97 -29.83 -0.70 14.38
CA SER A 97 -29.22 -1.49 15.44
C SER A 97 -27.75 -1.88 15.19
N SER A 98 -27.03 -1.99 16.32
CA SER A 98 -25.90 -2.89 16.63
C SER A 98 -24.57 -2.73 15.89
N GLU A 99 -23.60 -2.05 16.53
CA GLU A 99 -22.52 -2.67 17.31
C GLU A 99 -21.93 -1.62 18.28
N GLU A 100 -21.57 -2.04 19.50
CA GLU A 100 -21.28 -1.19 20.66
C GLU A 100 -20.03 -0.31 20.49
N TYR A 101 -20.23 0.98 20.19
CA TYR A 101 -19.30 2.03 20.61
C TYR A 101 -19.93 2.76 21.78
N SER A 102 -19.35 2.61 22.98
CA SER A 102 -19.82 3.26 24.20
C SER A 102 -19.58 4.77 24.10
N MET A 103 -20.53 5.49 23.51
CA MET A 103 -20.62 6.93 23.62
C MET A 103 -21.25 7.28 24.96
N SER A 104 -20.44 7.80 25.88
CA SER A 104 -20.92 8.34 27.15
C SER A 104 -21.83 9.56 26.93
N LYS A 105 -22.78 9.73 27.84
CA LYS A 105 -24.00 10.52 27.72
C LYS A 105 -23.80 12.01 27.36
N ALA A 106 -24.71 12.45 26.49
CA ALA A 106 -24.95 13.80 25.99
C ALA A 106 -24.96 14.92 27.05
N THR A 107 -24.12 15.92 26.80
CA THR A 107 -24.46 17.34 27.02
C THR A 107 -24.52 17.99 25.63
N THR A 108 -25.50 18.86 25.39
CA THR A 108 -25.82 19.51 24.11
C THR A 108 -24.78 20.53 23.64
N GLY A 109 -23.51 20.13 23.59
CA GLY A 109 -22.45 20.82 22.86
C GLY A 109 -22.20 20.06 21.57
N THR A 110 -22.37 20.72 20.43
CA THR A 110 -22.10 20.13 19.11
C THR A 110 -20.60 19.80 19.04
N TYR A 111 -20.24 18.53 19.19
CA TYR A 111 -18.85 18.07 19.08
C TYR A 111 -18.38 18.33 17.64
N VAL A 112 -17.57 19.36 17.43
CA VAL A 112 -16.83 19.47 16.17
C VAL A 112 -15.81 18.33 16.15
N LEU A 113 -15.91 17.49 15.14
CA LEU A 113 -15.06 16.32 15.02
C LEU A 113 -13.61 16.79 14.81
N PRO A 114 -12.64 16.37 15.65
CA PRO A 114 -11.24 16.82 15.60
C PRO A 114 -10.59 16.75 14.21
N HIS A 115 -11.02 15.80 13.37
CA HIS A 115 -10.52 15.65 12.00
C HIS A 115 -10.83 16.85 11.09
N LEU A 116 -11.92 17.60 11.34
CA LEU A 116 -12.27 18.76 10.53
C LEU A 116 -11.26 19.89 10.73
N PHE A 117 -10.83 20.11 11.98
CA PHE A 117 -9.84 21.13 12.32
C PHE A 117 -8.47 20.84 11.74
N GLY A 118 -8.02 19.57 11.79
CA GLY A 118 -6.70 19.23 11.28
C GLY A 118 -6.60 19.45 9.77
N ARG A 119 -7.64 19.06 9.03
CA ARG A 119 -7.73 19.28 7.58
C ARG A 119 -7.72 20.77 7.22
N GLU A 120 -8.51 21.59 7.91
CA GLU A 120 -8.54 23.04 7.69
C GLU A 120 -7.16 23.66 7.93
N LYS A 121 -6.50 23.29 9.03
CA LYS A 121 -5.20 23.82 9.42
C LYS A 121 -4.13 23.53 8.36
N ILE A 122 -4.06 22.28 7.91
CA ILE A 122 -3.14 21.85 6.86
C ILE A 122 -3.48 22.54 5.54
N THR A 123 -4.76 22.62 5.17
CA THR A 123 -5.20 23.32 3.95
C THR A 123 -4.72 24.76 3.95
N ARG A 124 -4.90 25.49 5.06
CA ARG A 124 -4.43 26.89 5.20
C ARG A 124 -2.92 27.01 5.01
N VAL A 125 -2.14 26.12 5.62
CA VAL A 125 -0.68 26.12 5.48
C VAL A 125 -0.26 25.86 4.03
N LEU A 126 -0.93 24.94 3.34
CA LEU A 126 -0.61 24.63 1.95
C LEU A 126 -1.10 25.71 0.96
N MET A 127 -2.08 26.53 1.33
CA MET A 127 -2.48 27.71 0.52
C MET A 127 -1.41 28.81 0.50
N GLU A 128 -0.42 28.74 1.39
CA GLU A 128 0.75 29.61 1.33
C GLU A 128 1.67 29.20 0.17
N PRO A 129 2.43 30.15 -0.43
CA PRO A 129 3.40 29.80 -1.46
C PRO A 129 4.49 28.86 -0.92
N ILE A 130 4.78 27.80 -1.68
CA ILE A 130 5.86 26.86 -1.39
C ILE A 130 7.14 27.25 -2.13
N GLU A 131 8.28 26.97 -1.52
CA GLU A 131 9.60 27.19 -2.12
C GLU A 131 10.05 25.96 -2.90
N ALA A 132 10.25 26.09 -4.21
CA ALA A 132 10.66 25.00 -5.09
C ALA A 132 11.74 25.43 -6.10
N ILE A 133 12.46 24.46 -6.64
CA ILE A 133 13.50 24.64 -7.65
C ILE A 133 12.84 24.67 -9.03
N CYS A 134 12.98 25.77 -9.76
CA CYS A 134 12.43 25.88 -11.10
C CYS A 134 13.21 24.98 -12.07
N SER A 135 12.52 24.11 -12.79
CA SER A 135 13.15 23.22 -13.79
C SER A 135 13.68 23.95 -15.03
N THR A 136 13.31 25.22 -15.25
CA THR A 136 13.76 26.01 -16.40
C THR A 136 15.03 26.83 -16.10
N CYS A 137 15.18 27.40 -14.90
CA CYS A 137 16.36 28.22 -14.55
C CYS A 137 17.27 27.59 -13.48
N GLY A 138 16.82 26.58 -12.73
CA GLY A 138 17.57 25.96 -11.64
C GLY A 138 17.58 26.75 -10.32
N GLU A 139 16.89 27.90 -10.26
CA GLU A 139 16.82 28.76 -9.07
C GLU A 139 15.58 28.48 -8.21
N HIS A 140 15.61 28.93 -6.96
CA HIS A 140 14.50 28.82 -6.03
C HIS A 140 13.45 29.91 -6.28
N HIS A 141 12.18 29.50 -6.35
CA HIS A 141 11.04 30.40 -6.51
C HIS A 141 9.88 30.00 -5.61
N LEU A 142 8.95 30.95 -5.39
CA LEU A 142 7.71 30.72 -4.67
C LEU A 142 6.60 30.33 -5.65
N PHE A 143 5.95 29.20 -5.39
CA PHE A 143 4.86 28.66 -6.20
C PHE A 143 3.58 28.56 -5.39
N GLY A 144 2.47 28.98 -5.98
CA GLY A 144 1.14 28.69 -5.42
C GLY A 144 0.72 27.27 -5.76
N LEU A 145 0.13 26.57 -4.78
CA LEU A 145 -0.45 25.25 -4.99
C LEU A 145 -1.91 25.34 -5.38
N ASP A 146 -2.32 24.51 -6.34
CA ASP A 146 -3.72 24.30 -6.65
C ASP A 146 -4.32 23.33 -5.63
N ILE A 147 -4.99 23.84 -4.60
CA ILE A 147 -5.58 23.05 -3.51
C ILE A 147 -7.11 23.18 -3.57
N LEU A 148 -7.81 22.10 -3.25
CA LEU A 148 -9.25 22.14 -3.04
C LEU A 148 -9.57 22.93 -1.77
N PRO A 149 -10.39 24.00 -1.86
CA PRO A 149 -10.79 24.72 -0.67
C PRO A 149 -11.60 23.80 0.24
N TRP A 150 -11.40 23.96 1.53
CA TRP A 150 -12.07 23.20 2.59
C TRP A 150 -13.61 23.13 2.44
N THR A 151 -14.21 24.18 1.90
CA THR A 151 -15.67 24.40 1.87
C THR A 151 -16.40 23.66 0.76
N SER A 152 -15.71 22.90 -0.10
CA SER A 152 -16.38 22.23 -1.22
C SER A 152 -17.37 21.19 -0.70
N ASP A 153 -18.65 21.35 -1.05
CA ASP A 153 -19.71 20.36 -0.83
C ASP A 153 -19.20 19.00 -1.32
N ARG A 154 -19.55 17.90 -0.62
CA ARG A 154 -19.16 16.53 -0.99
C ARG A 154 -19.54 16.17 -2.45
N ARG A 155 -20.38 16.99 -3.10
CA ARG A 155 -20.78 16.85 -4.49
C ARG A 155 -19.73 17.36 -5.50
N ASP A 156 -18.76 18.18 -5.10
CA ASP A 156 -17.67 18.67 -5.97
C ASP A 156 -16.49 17.67 -6.10
N ILE A 157 -16.68 16.43 -5.63
CA ILE A 157 -15.66 15.36 -5.64
C ILE A 157 -15.27 14.93 -7.07
N GLU A 158 -16.10 15.24 -8.08
CA GLU A 158 -15.92 14.86 -9.50
C GLU A 158 -14.65 15.47 -10.17
N HIS A 159 -13.95 16.41 -9.52
CA HIS A 159 -12.70 17.00 -10.05
C HIS A 159 -11.47 16.85 -9.13
N THR A 160 -11.54 15.93 -8.16
CA THR A 160 -10.56 15.82 -7.06
C THR A 160 -9.11 15.63 -7.48
N HIS A 161 -8.86 15.04 -8.64
CA HIS A 161 -7.50 14.67 -9.03
C HIS A 161 -6.72 15.78 -9.76
N SER A 162 -7.33 16.93 -10.05
CA SER A 162 -6.65 18.07 -10.67
C SER A 162 -5.95 18.99 -9.66
N LYS A 163 -6.27 18.84 -8.38
CA LYS A 163 -5.82 19.69 -7.27
C LYS A 163 -5.37 18.82 -6.11
N TRP A 164 -4.56 19.39 -5.23
CA TRP A 164 -4.25 18.78 -3.94
C TRP A 164 -5.52 18.70 -3.09
N ASN A 165 -5.72 17.56 -2.45
CA ASN A 165 -6.87 17.28 -1.61
C ASN A 165 -6.43 16.83 -0.22
N ILE A 166 -6.98 17.44 0.81
CA ILE A 166 -6.71 17.09 2.20
C ILE A 166 -7.93 16.39 2.77
N GLY A 167 -7.84 15.07 2.86
CA GLY A 167 -8.83 14.17 3.45
C GLY A 167 -8.64 14.00 4.95
N GLY A 168 -9.68 13.51 5.62
CA GLY A 168 -9.57 13.05 7.00
C GLY A 168 -9.70 11.55 6.99
N ASP A 169 -8.87 10.88 7.79
CA ASP A 169 -8.89 9.43 7.92
C ASP A 169 -9.05 9.08 9.39
N ALA A 170 -10.22 8.52 9.73
CA ALA A 170 -10.55 8.13 11.09
C ALA A 170 -9.89 6.81 11.52
N THR A 171 -9.27 6.09 10.59
CA THR A 171 -8.55 4.83 10.88
C THR A 171 -7.13 5.08 11.39
N ILE A 172 -6.60 6.28 11.13
CA ILE A 172 -5.29 6.71 11.63
C ILE A 172 -5.46 7.24 13.07
N ASP A 173 -4.78 6.58 14.00
CA ASP A 173 -4.69 6.98 15.41
C ASP A 173 -3.37 6.46 16.01
N LEU A 174 -3.04 6.90 17.22
CA LEU A 174 -1.98 6.31 18.03
C LEU A 174 -2.27 4.83 18.29
N THR A 175 -1.23 4.00 18.30
CA THR A 175 -1.38 2.59 18.70
C THR A 175 -1.70 2.49 20.19
N ALA A 176 -2.30 1.37 20.62
CA ALA A 176 -2.57 1.14 22.05
C ALA A 176 -1.31 1.22 22.92
N GLU A 177 -0.17 0.78 22.38
CA GLU A 177 1.14 0.84 23.03
C GLU A 177 1.63 2.29 23.17
N GLN A 178 1.48 3.09 22.11
CA GLN A 178 1.81 4.51 22.13
C GLN A 178 0.92 5.27 23.13
N GLN A 179 -0.40 5.06 23.08
CA GLN A 179 -1.34 5.67 24.03
C GLN A 179 -0.98 5.30 25.48
N LYS A 180 -0.69 4.02 25.73
CA LYS A 180 -0.26 3.55 27.05
C LYS A 180 1.05 4.20 27.50
N SER A 181 2.02 4.36 26.60
CA SER A 181 3.33 4.93 26.93
C SER A 181 3.28 6.42 27.27
N LEU A 182 2.37 7.16 26.62
CA LEU A 182 2.17 8.60 26.87
C LEU A 182 1.34 8.83 28.15
N GLY A 183 0.41 7.93 28.44
CA GLY A 183 -0.46 8.01 29.60
C GLY A 183 -1.66 8.95 29.40
N PRO A 184 -2.77 8.72 30.13
CA PRO A 184 -4.03 9.42 29.89
C PRO A 184 -3.95 10.93 30.17
N GLU A 185 -3.22 11.34 31.20
CA GLU A 185 -3.04 12.76 31.54
C GLU A 185 -2.43 13.55 30.38
N TYR A 186 -1.45 12.97 29.70
CA TYR A 186 -0.76 13.62 28.61
C TYR A 186 -1.61 13.64 27.34
N LEU A 187 -2.28 12.52 27.04
CA LEU A 187 -3.21 12.42 25.91
C LEU A 187 -4.37 13.42 26.03
N ASP A 188 -4.84 13.67 27.25
CA ASP A 188 -5.87 14.66 27.53
C ASP A 188 -5.43 16.09 27.21
N GLN A 189 -4.15 16.34 26.94
CA GLN A 189 -3.64 17.65 26.53
C GLN A 189 -3.64 17.87 25.02
N PHE A 190 -4.03 16.88 24.21
CA PHE A 190 -4.02 16.96 22.75
C PHE A 190 -5.37 16.59 22.12
N TYR A 191 -5.61 17.16 20.95
CA TYR A 191 -6.51 16.58 19.96
C TYR A 191 -5.67 15.92 18.87
N PHE A 192 -6.03 14.70 18.50
CA PHE A 192 -5.41 13.98 17.38
C PHE A 192 -6.36 14.00 16.19
N SER A 193 -5.81 14.25 15.01
CA SER A 193 -6.53 14.24 13.75
C SER A 193 -5.75 13.39 12.75
N GLY A 194 -6.33 12.26 12.34
CA GLY A 194 -5.86 11.52 11.17
C GLY A 194 -6.14 12.30 9.89
N VAL A 195 -5.10 12.56 9.12
CA VAL A 195 -5.14 13.37 7.90
C VAL A 195 -4.51 12.60 6.76
N GLU A 196 -5.15 12.66 5.60
CA GLU A 196 -4.67 12.06 4.37
C GLU A 196 -4.45 13.16 3.32
N PHE A 197 -3.23 13.26 2.79
CA PHE A 197 -2.88 14.21 1.75
C PHE A 197 -2.87 13.47 0.44
N LYS A 198 -3.68 13.92 -0.51
CA LYS A 198 -3.67 13.37 -1.87
C LYS A 198 -3.13 14.43 -2.80
N THR A 199 -2.06 14.11 -3.52
CA THR A 199 -1.57 14.98 -4.59
C THR A 199 -2.63 15.07 -5.68
N ARG A 200 -2.57 16.13 -6.48
CA ARG A 200 -3.12 16.07 -7.85
C ARG A 200 -2.40 14.98 -8.66
N ILE A 201 -2.93 14.61 -9.81
CA ILE A 201 -2.21 13.77 -10.78
C ILE A 201 -1.06 14.60 -11.36
N LEU A 202 0.15 14.08 -11.19
CA LEU A 202 1.40 14.66 -11.65
C LEU A 202 1.91 13.85 -12.84
N SER A 203 2.51 14.51 -13.83
CA SER A 203 3.23 13.79 -14.88
C SER A 203 4.63 13.44 -14.39
N ALA A 204 5.11 12.23 -14.71
CA ALA A 204 6.48 11.82 -14.44
C ALA A 204 7.50 12.55 -15.33
N ASN A 205 7.08 12.96 -16.54
CA ASN A 205 7.99 13.50 -17.56
C ASN A 205 7.66 14.94 -17.99
N ILE A 206 6.43 15.42 -17.74
CA ILE A 206 5.98 16.74 -18.18
C ILE A 206 6.05 17.72 -17.00
N GLN A 207 6.72 18.85 -17.23
CA GLN A 207 6.81 19.94 -16.28
C GLN A 207 5.50 20.72 -16.24
N LYS A 208 5.08 21.17 -15.06
CA LYS A 208 3.96 22.10 -14.92
C LYS A 208 4.49 23.52 -15.13
N GLU A 209 4.00 24.20 -16.16
CA GLU A 209 4.15 25.65 -16.27
C GLU A 209 3.31 26.33 -15.19
N THR A 210 3.87 27.30 -14.49
CA THR A 210 3.21 27.92 -13.33
C THR A 210 2.95 29.41 -13.56
N THR A 211 3.98 30.24 -13.50
CA THR A 211 3.87 31.69 -13.52
C THR A 211 4.99 32.31 -14.36
N PRO A 212 4.70 33.37 -15.13
CA PRO A 212 5.74 34.19 -15.74
C PRO A 212 6.64 34.79 -14.66
N SER A 213 7.94 34.84 -14.92
CA SER A 213 8.89 35.48 -14.02
C SER A 213 8.60 36.97 -13.90
N THR A 214 8.67 37.47 -12.67
CA THR A 214 8.54 38.92 -12.39
C THR A 214 9.79 39.70 -12.78
N THR A 215 10.95 39.03 -12.85
CA THR A 215 12.25 39.64 -13.18
C THR A 215 12.63 39.44 -14.64
N ASP A 216 12.19 38.35 -15.28
CA ASP A 216 12.45 38.07 -16.69
C ASP A 216 11.14 37.81 -17.46
N ARG A 217 10.70 38.79 -18.26
CA ARG A 217 9.46 38.70 -19.04
C ARG A 217 9.45 37.57 -20.08
N GLY A 218 10.62 37.01 -20.44
CA GLY A 218 10.73 35.87 -21.35
C GLY A 218 10.71 34.51 -20.67
N HIS A 219 10.71 34.46 -19.34
CA HIS A 219 10.82 33.23 -18.57
C HIS A 219 9.48 32.84 -17.94
N VAL A 220 9.10 31.56 -18.07
CA VAL A 220 7.97 30.97 -17.34
C VAL A 220 8.55 29.92 -16.38
N HIS A 221 8.30 30.11 -15.10
CA HIS A 221 8.75 29.17 -14.09
C HIS A 221 7.98 27.86 -14.22
N SER A 222 8.69 26.75 -14.14
CA SER A 222 8.12 25.41 -14.19
C SER A 222 8.66 24.53 -13.08
N ILE A 223 7.89 23.55 -12.63
CA ILE A 223 8.32 22.54 -11.64
C ILE A 223 7.98 21.14 -12.15
N THR A 224 8.82 20.17 -11.79
CA THR A 224 8.53 18.76 -12.03
C THR A 224 7.55 18.24 -10.97
N GLY A 225 6.88 17.11 -11.24
CA GLY A 225 6.03 16.48 -10.23
C GLY A 225 6.80 16.09 -8.97
N ALA A 226 8.00 15.53 -9.12
CA ALA A 226 8.87 15.15 -8.00
C ALA A 226 9.25 16.38 -7.16
N GLU A 227 9.56 17.50 -7.80
CA GLU A 227 9.89 18.75 -7.12
C GLU A 227 8.69 19.35 -6.38
N GLU A 228 7.48 19.26 -6.94
CA GLU A 228 6.26 19.68 -6.25
C GLU A 228 6.03 18.87 -4.95
N VAL A 229 6.20 17.53 -5.00
CA VAL A 229 6.13 16.67 -3.81
C VAL A 229 7.20 17.06 -2.77
N ARG A 230 8.44 17.25 -3.23
CA ARG A 230 9.57 17.68 -2.38
C ARG A 230 9.25 18.96 -1.62
N ALA A 231 8.82 19.98 -2.35
CA ALA A 231 8.55 21.30 -1.82
C ALA A 231 7.34 21.29 -0.87
N VAL A 232 6.31 20.50 -1.15
CA VAL A 232 5.16 20.34 -0.23
C VAL A 232 5.57 19.68 1.08
N LEU A 233 6.26 18.54 1.04
CA LEU A 233 6.69 17.83 2.25
C LEU A 233 7.65 18.70 3.09
N GLN A 234 8.59 19.37 2.44
CA GLN A 234 9.48 20.30 3.13
C GLN A 234 8.72 21.48 3.75
N HIS A 235 7.74 22.05 3.05
CA HIS A 235 6.90 23.13 3.58
C HIS A 235 6.11 22.66 4.80
N LEU A 236 5.50 21.47 4.75
CA LEU A 236 4.79 20.89 5.91
C LEU A 236 5.72 20.69 7.10
N THR A 237 6.89 20.09 6.90
CA THR A 237 7.90 19.92 7.95
C THR A 237 8.32 21.26 8.55
N ARG A 238 8.65 22.23 7.70
CA ARG A 238 9.05 23.58 8.13
C ARG A 238 7.97 24.29 8.92
N ARG A 239 6.70 24.15 8.51
CA ARG A 239 5.61 24.87 9.16
C ARG A 239 5.20 24.19 10.47
N PHE A 240 5.07 22.87 10.50
CA PHE A 240 4.56 22.17 11.68
C PHE A 240 5.65 21.70 12.66
N ASN A 241 6.84 21.37 12.18
CA ASN A 241 7.85 20.67 12.99
C ASN A 241 9.14 21.48 13.23
N ASP A 242 9.37 22.60 12.53
CA ASP A 242 10.50 23.50 12.83
C ASP A 242 10.09 24.65 13.76
N ILE A 243 10.92 24.95 14.77
CA ILE A 243 10.63 26.03 15.74
C ILE A 243 10.84 27.44 15.16
N GLU A 244 11.58 27.57 14.06
CA GLU A 244 11.86 28.87 13.45
C GLU A 244 10.57 29.57 12.97
N PHE A 245 9.55 28.79 12.63
CA PHE A 245 8.23 29.31 12.29
C PHE A 245 7.41 29.64 13.54
N LYS A 246 7.25 30.94 13.76
CA LYS A 246 6.71 31.52 14.98
C LYS A 246 5.21 31.82 14.94
N ASP A 247 4.47 31.37 13.93
CA ASP A 247 3.04 31.63 13.92
C ASP A 247 2.35 30.88 15.08
N GLU A 248 1.35 31.52 15.67
CA GLU A 248 0.60 30.91 16.79
C GLU A 248 -0.06 29.61 16.34
N LEU A 249 -0.45 29.54 15.07
CA LEU A 249 -1.08 28.38 14.48
C LEU A 249 -0.17 27.15 14.56
N SER A 250 1.07 27.22 14.10
CA SER A 250 1.92 26.02 13.96
C SER A 250 2.74 25.72 15.20
N ARG A 251 2.94 26.69 16.11
CA ARG A 251 3.60 26.45 17.40
C ARG A 251 2.97 25.33 18.23
N HIS A 252 1.68 25.10 18.06
CA HIS A 252 0.92 24.17 18.89
C HIS A 252 0.38 22.95 18.15
N SER A 253 0.89 22.72 16.93
CA SER A 253 0.60 21.48 16.23
C SER A 253 1.81 20.86 15.59
N ARG A 254 1.88 19.54 15.69
CA ARG A 254 2.95 18.72 15.11
C ARG A 254 2.32 17.71 14.17
N ILE A 255 2.98 17.52 13.03
CA ILE A 255 2.68 16.40 12.13
C ILE A 255 3.68 15.30 12.42
N PHE A 256 3.18 14.08 12.58
CA PHE A 256 4.01 12.90 12.71
C PHE A 256 3.32 11.70 12.08
N THR A 257 4.09 10.64 11.89
CA THR A 257 3.64 9.38 11.31
C THR A 257 3.73 8.29 12.37
N THR A 258 2.85 7.30 12.29
CA THR A 258 2.90 6.10 13.12
C THR A 258 2.93 4.88 12.22
N SER A 259 3.06 3.68 12.81
CA SER A 259 2.96 2.43 12.05
C SER A 259 1.60 2.22 11.39
N ARG A 260 0.57 3.00 11.75
CA ARG A 260 -0.74 3.00 11.07
C ARG A 260 -0.80 3.89 9.84
N CYS A 261 0.16 4.80 9.66
CA CYS A 261 0.18 5.72 8.53
C CYS A 261 0.88 5.11 7.30
N GLY A 262 0.18 4.97 6.19
CA GLY A 262 0.69 4.53 4.90
C GLY A 262 1.16 5.64 3.95
N LEU A 263 2.07 5.27 3.04
CA LEU A 263 2.36 6.02 1.83
C LEU A 263 1.85 5.21 0.62
N HIS A 264 0.88 5.76 -0.11
CA HIS A 264 0.37 5.16 -1.34
C HIS A 264 0.91 5.91 -2.54
N VAL A 265 1.35 5.15 -3.53
CA VAL A 265 1.73 5.69 -4.83
C VAL A 265 0.82 5.09 -5.88
N HIS A 266 0.08 5.95 -6.56
CA HIS A 266 -0.78 5.60 -7.67
C HIS A 266 -0.02 5.89 -8.96
N ILE A 267 0.24 4.90 -9.80
CA ILE A 267 0.90 5.11 -11.10
C ILE A 267 -0.10 4.82 -12.21
N GLY A 268 -0.37 5.82 -13.04
CA GLY A 268 -1.22 5.76 -14.23
C GLY A 268 -0.42 5.86 -15.52
N ASN A 269 -1.07 5.56 -16.64
CA ASN A 269 -0.54 5.75 -17.99
C ASN A 269 -1.36 6.82 -18.73
N THR A 270 -1.54 7.98 -18.09
CA THR A 270 -2.41 9.07 -18.59
C THR A 270 -3.82 8.54 -18.91
N ARG A 271 -4.32 8.71 -20.13
CA ARG A 271 -5.63 8.20 -20.58
C ARG A 271 -5.56 6.78 -21.14
N ASN A 272 -4.36 6.20 -21.22
CA ASN A 272 -4.13 4.87 -21.74
C ASN A 272 -4.21 3.84 -20.61
N ARG A 273 -4.53 2.61 -20.97
CA ARG A 273 -4.41 1.45 -20.06
C ARG A 273 -2.98 0.92 -20.06
N PHE A 274 -2.62 0.22 -19.00
CA PHE A 274 -1.43 -0.62 -19.03
C PHE A 274 -1.70 -1.87 -19.87
N PRO A 275 -0.77 -2.27 -20.75
CA PRO A 275 -0.80 -3.61 -21.34
C PRO A 275 -0.90 -4.69 -20.25
N LEU A 276 -1.71 -5.72 -20.46
CA LEU A 276 -1.83 -6.83 -19.51
C LEU A 276 -0.45 -7.44 -19.18
N GLN A 277 0.43 -7.54 -20.19
CA GLN A 277 1.77 -8.07 -19.98
C GLN A 277 2.61 -7.16 -19.06
N THR A 278 2.49 -5.85 -19.17
CA THR A 278 3.14 -4.89 -18.26
C THR A 278 2.72 -5.17 -16.82
N LEU A 279 1.41 -5.36 -16.57
CA LEU A 279 0.90 -5.69 -15.24
C LEU A 279 1.42 -7.03 -14.72
N LYS A 280 1.45 -8.07 -15.58
CA LYS A 280 2.05 -9.37 -15.22
C LYS A 280 3.51 -9.23 -14.83
N ASN A 281 4.28 -8.44 -15.58
CA ASN A 281 5.69 -8.22 -15.33
C ASN A 281 5.91 -7.48 -14.00
N ILE A 282 5.14 -6.41 -13.74
CA ILE A 282 5.17 -5.68 -12.45
C ILE A 282 4.93 -6.62 -11.29
N MET A 283 3.85 -7.42 -11.36
CA MET A 283 3.47 -8.34 -10.30
C MET A 283 4.49 -9.46 -10.12
N SER A 284 5.07 -9.94 -11.21
CA SER A 284 6.10 -10.98 -11.18
C SER A 284 7.41 -10.45 -10.59
N LEU A 285 7.81 -9.21 -10.89
CA LEU A 285 8.96 -8.56 -10.25
C LEU A 285 8.73 -8.41 -8.76
N TYR A 286 7.57 -7.89 -8.36
CA TYR A 286 7.23 -7.74 -6.96
C TYR A 286 7.26 -9.07 -6.20
N ALA A 287 6.66 -10.12 -6.77
CA ALA A 287 6.65 -11.45 -6.15
C ALA A 287 8.04 -12.10 -6.11
N ALA A 288 8.88 -11.86 -7.11
CA ALA A 288 10.21 -12.45 -7.20
C ALA A 288 11.25 -11.71 -6.34
N CYS A 289 11.10 -10.39 -6.21
CA CYS A 289 12.03 -9.51 -5.49
C CYS A 289 11.49 -9.07 -4.12
N GLU A 290 10.44 -9.71 -3.61
CA GLU A 290 9.77 -9.25 -2.38
C GLU A 290 10.73 -9.14 -1.20
N ALA A 291 11.70 -10.05 -1.05
CA ALA A 291 12.70 -9.97 0.02
C ALA A 291 13.64 -8.76 -0.12
N GLY A 292 14.06 -8.45 -1.35
CA GLY A 292 14.84 -7.25 -1.64
C GLY A 292 14.02 -5.97 -1.40
N ILE A 293 12.74 -5.97 -1.76
CA ILE A 293 11.84 -4.84 -1.51
C ILE A 293 11.62 -4.66 0.00
N ASP A 294 11.39 -5.74 0.75
CA ASP A 294 11.21 -5.70 2.20
C ASP A 294 12.46 -5.16 2.93
N SER A 295 13.66 -5.37 2.37
CA SER A 295 14.92 -4.87 2.96
C SER A 295 15.06 -3.34 2.99
N ILE A 296 14.26 -2.62 2.21
CA ILE A 296 14.19 -1.15 2.21
C ILE A 296 12.92 -0.61 2.88
N GLN A 297 12.01 -1.47 3.33
CA GLN A 297 10.82 -1.08 4.09
C GLN A 297 11.13 -0.95 5.58
N THR A 298 10.25 -0.28 6.31
CA THR A 298 10.28 -0.27 7.78
C THR A 298 9.81 -1.60 8.37
N VAL A 299 10.24 -1.93 9.58
CA VAL A 299 9.93 -3.20 10.27
C VAL A 299 8.43 -3.51 10.31
N ASP A 300 7.60 -2.50 10.54
CA ASP A 300 6.14 -2.60 10.62
C ASP A 300 5.46 -2.81 9.26
N ARG A 301 6.17 -2.57 8.15
CA ARG A 301 5.73 -2.82 6.78
C ARG A 301 6.15 -4.19 6.24
N ILE A 302 7.06 -4.87 6.92
CA ILE A 302 7.45 -6.24 6.61
C ILE A 302 6.41 -7.20 7.22
N GLY A 303 5.41 -7.55 6.42
CA GLY A 303 4.33 -8.45 6.80
C GLY A 303 4.83 -9.88 7.08
N LEU A 304 4.26 -10.57 8.07
CA LEU A 304 4.61 -11.97 8.32
C LEU A 304 3.85 -12.92 7.38
N SER A 305 4.42 -14.12 7.20
CA SER A 305 3.70 -15.23 6.55
C SER A 305 2.45 -15.63 7.34
N THR A 306 1.36 -15.85 6.61
CA THR A 306 0.10 -16.43 7.10
C THR A 306 0.12 -17.96 7.19
N MET A 307 1.24 -18.61 6.82
CA MET A 307 1.35 -20.06 6.90
C MET A 307 1.23 -20.53 8.37
N PRO A 308 0.32 -21.48 8.69
CA PRO A 308 0.18 -22.00 10.04
C PRO A 308 1.50 -22.58 10.56
N ASN A 309 1.91 -22.17 11.76
CA ASN A 309 3.14 -22.67 12.41
C ASN A 309 2.98 -24.03 13.09
N LYS A 310 1.78 -24.62 13.12
CA LYS A 310 1.51 -25.89 13.81
C LYS A 310 1.41 -27.07 12.84
N PRO A 311 2.03 -28.22 13.15
CA PRO A 311 1.72 -29.49 12.52
C PRO A 311 0.21 -29.77 12.60
N GLN A 312 -0.39 -30.29 11.53
CA GLN A 312 -1.84 -30.44 11.34
C GLN A 312 -2.50 -31.52 12.21
N SER A 313 -2.22 -31.59 13.52
CA SER A 313 -2.97 -32.51 14.38
C SER A 313 -4.46 -32.17 14.48
N HIS A 314 -4.88 -30.98 14.04
CA HIS A 314 -6.27 -30.56 13.94
C HIS A 314 -6.62 -30.02 12.53
N PRO A 315 -7.26 -30.83 11.66
CA PRO A 315 -7.66 -30.48 10.28
C PRO A 315 -8.65 -29.31 10.13
N HIS A 316 -9.07 -28.70 11.23
CA HIS A 316 -10.26 -27.84 11.30
C HIS A 316 -10.02 -26.47 11.93
N GLU A 317 -8.80 -26.14 12.35
CA GLU A 317 -8.50 -24.79 12.79
C GLU A 317 -8.48 -23.86 11.56
N ASN A 318 -9.46 -22.97 11.50
CA ASN A 318 -9.53 -21.90 10.52
C ASN A 318 -8.23 -21.07 10.62
N PRO A 319 -7.53 -20.77 9.51
CA PRO A 319 -6.37 -19.87 9.52
C PRO A 319 -6.65 -18.54 10.21
N ARG A 320 -7.90 -18.07 10.18
CA ARG A 320 -8.35 -16.86 10.89
C ARG A 320 -8.55 -17.06 12.40
N ASP A 321 -8.83 -18.28 12.86
CA ASP A 321 -8.99 -18.60 14.29
C ASP A 321 -7.66 -18.94 14.97
N ASN A 322 -6.57 -19.08 14.20
CA ASN A 322 -5.23 -19.17 14.75
C ASN A 322 -4.77 -17.78 15.24
N SER A 323 -5.33 -17.36 16.37
CA SER A 323 -4.90 -16.22 17.19
C SER A 323 -3.41 -16.27 17.55
N ALA A 324 -2.77 -17.44 17.41
CA ALA A 324 -1.32 -17.63 17.53
C ALA A 324 -0.50 -17.01 16.37
N LEU A 325 -1.13 -16.62 15.26
CA LEU A 325 -0.47 -15.82 14.21
C LEU A 325 -0.39 -14.33 14.58
N GLY A 326 -0.94 -13.93 15.73
CA GLY A 326 -1.16 -12.53 16.10
C GLY A 326 -2.30 -11.96 15.26
N GLN A 327 -3.23 -11.24 15.87
CA GLN A 327 -4.18 -10.45 15.11
C GLN A 327 -3.39 -9.58 14.12
N TYR A 328 -3.62 -9.78 12.83
CA TYR A 328 -3.07 -8.98 11.74
C TYR A 328 -3.65 -7.55 11.72
N ASP A 329 -4.16 -7.05 12.84
CA ASP A 329 -4.84 -5.75 12.94
C ASP A 329 -3.94 -4.56 12.53
N ASN A 330 -2.65 -4.78 12.31
CA ASN A 330 -1.68 -3.73 11.98
C ASN A 330 -0.90 -3.92 10.66
N ALA A 331 -1.01 -5.05 9.94
CA ALA A 331 -0.28 -5.20 8.68
C ALA A 331 -1.07 -4.51 7.56
N TYR A 332 -0.69 -3.27 7.25
CA TYR A 332 -1.38 -2.41 6.27
C TYR A 332 -1.57 -3.07 4.89
N ASN A 333 -0.67 -3.99 4.49
CA ASN A 333 -0.88 -4.90 3.36
C ASN A 333 -0.36 -6.31 3.63
N MET A 334 -1.09 -7.31 3.12
CA MET A 334 -0.60 -8.69 3.07
C MET A 334 0.44 -8.83 1.93
N PRO A 335 1.64 -9.38 2.21
CA PRO A 335 2.63 -9.65 1.16
C PRO A 335 2.07 -10.59 0.08
N LEU A 336 2.53 -10.43 -1.17
CA LEU A 336 2.04 -11.22 -2.31
C LEU A 336 2.30 -12.71 -2.13
N SER A 337 3.45 -13.04 -1.56
CA SER A 337 3.85 -14.39 -1.16
C SER A 337 2.90 -15.01 -0.12
N SER A 338 2.53 -14.25 0.90
CA SER A 338 1.64 -14.67 1.99
C SER A 338 0.23 -14.87 1.48
N LEU A 339 -0.21 -13.97 0.61
CA LEU A 339 -1.47 -14.09 -0.10
C LEU A 339 -1.51 -15.33 -1.00
N HIS A 340 -0.48 -15.56 -1.81
CA HIS A 340 -0.37 -16.76 -2.63
C HIS A 340 -0.40 -18.02 -1.77
N ALA A 341 0.35 -18.04 -0.66
CA ALA A 341 0.35 -19.16 0.28
C ALA A 341 -1.04 -19.42 0.87
N GLU A 342 -1.76 -18.38 1.30
CA GLU A 342 -3.13 -18.51 1.78
C GLU A 342 -4.04 -19.12 0.70
N GLN A 343 -3.90 -18.70 -0.56
CA GLN A 343 -4.68 -19.23 -1.67
C GLN A 343 -4.37 -20.70 -1.95
N VAL A 344 -3.09 -21.10 -1.95
CA VAL A 344 -2.68 -22.51 -2.08
C VAL A 344 -3.29 -23.33 -0.94
N TYR A 345 -3.20 -22.85 0.29
CA TYR A 345 -3.78 -23.51 1.46
C TYR A 345 -5.30 -23.69 1.32
N ARG A 346 -6.03 -22.63 0.98
CA ARG A 346 -7.50 -22.67 0.78
C ARG A 346 -7.91 -23.67 -0.28
N ARG A 347 -7.18 -23.74 -1.41
CA ARG A 347 -7.42 -24.72 -2.49
C ARG A 347 -7.23 -26.15 -2.00
N ARG A 348 -6.13 -26.44 -1.31
CA ARG A 348 -5.84 -27.76 -0.73
C ARG A 348 -6.92 -28.18 0.28
N CYS A 349 -7.34 -27.30 1.19
CA CYS A 349 -8.41 -27.58 2.16
C CYS A 349 -9.77 -27.83 1.49
N THR A 350 -10.09 -27.05 0.45
CA THR A 350 -11.36 -27.19 -0.29
C THR A 350 -11.40 -28.51 -1.05
N TYR A 351 -10.28 -28.95 -1.62
CA TYR A 351 -10.14 -30.25 -2.25
C TYR A 351 -10.45 -31.39 -1.27
N CYS A 352 -9.88 -31.33 -0.05
CA CYS A 352 -10.13 -32.32 1.00
C CYS A 352 -11.60 -32.36 1.42
N LYS A 353 -12.23 -31.20 1.67
CA LYS A 353 -13.63 -31.13 2.11
C LYS A 353 -14.61 -31.62 1.03
N ASN A 354 -14.32 -31.39 -0.25
CA ASN A 354 -15.18 -31.80 -1.35
C ASN A 354 -15.06 -33.29 -1.68
N GLN A 355 -13.89 -33.91 -1.51
CA GLN A 355 -13.76 -35.37 -1.58
C GLN A 355 -14.61 -36.05 -0.50
N ILE A 356 -14.62 -35.51 0.73
CA ILE A 356 -15.39 -36.07 1.85
C ILE A 356 -16.91 -35.95 1.63
N LYS A 357 -17.38 -34.88 0.97
CA LYS A 357 -18.83 -34.57 0.89
C LYS A 357 -19.50 -34.95 -0.43
N GLY A 358 -18.78 -35.45 -1.43
CA GLY A 358 -19.34 -35.87 -2.73
C GLY A 358 -20.19 -34.80 -3.45
N ARG A 359 -20.09 -33.53 -3.04
CA ARG A 359 -20.90 -32.40 -3.55
C ARG A 359 -19.99 -31.27 -3.95
N PHE A 360 -19.63 -31.23 -5.23
CA PHE A 360 -19.01 -30.06 -5.84
C PHE A 360 -20.05 -28.95 -5.98
N ARG A 361 -20.06 -27.97 -5.06
CA ARG A 361 -20.77 -26.71 -5.29
C ARG A 361 -19.87 -25.78 -6.10
N SER A 362 -20.28 -25.45 -7.31
CA SER A 362 -19.48 -24.74 -8.33
C SER A 362 -19.18 -23.26 -8.06
N HIS A 363 -19.71 -22.66 -6.99
CA HIS A 363 -19.81 -21.20 -6.88
C HIS A 363 -18.67 -20.50 -6.11
N GLN A 364 -17.66 -21.25 -5.61
CA GLN A 364 -16.57 -20.67 -4.82
C GLN A 364 -15.17 -21.09 -5.33
N ARG A 365 -15.03 -21.37 -6.62
CA ARG A 365 -13.69 -21.62 -7.18
C ARG A 365 -13.10 -20.30 -7.67
N PRO A 366 -12.03 -19.79 -7.05
CA PRO A 366 -11.36 -18.56 -7.50
C PRO A 366 -10.70 -18.70 -8.89
N TYR A 367 -10.67 -19.90 -9.47
CA TYR A 367 -10.30 -20.18 -10.86
C TYR A 367 -11.34 -21.10 -11.48
N ARG A 368 -11.83 -20.77 -12.69
CA ARG A 368 -12.72 -21.67 -13.44
C ARG A 368 -12.01 -22.98 -13.77
N GLU A 369 -12.72 -24.10 -13.66
CA GLU A 369 -12.18 -25.45 -13.91
C GLU A 369 -11.43 -25.58 -15.24
N THR A 370 -11.92 -24.89 -16.28
CA THR A 370 -11.37 -24.90 -17.63
C THR A 370 -9.94 -24.35 -17.73
N HIS A 371 -9.47 -23.56 -16.76
CA HIS A 371 -8.09 -23.05 -16.75
C HIS A 371 -7.09 -23.97 -16.05
N TRP A 372 -7.58 -24.96 -15.29
CA TRP A 372 -6.75 -26.02 -14.71
C TRP A 372 -6.39 -27.11 -15.72
N GLU A 373 -6.87 -27.00 -16.96
CA GLU A 373 -6.51 -27.91 -18.04
C GLU A 373 -5.04 -27.78 -18.45
N ASP A 374 -4.39 -26.62 -18.20
CA ASP A 374 -2.93 -26.49 -18.31
C ASP A 374 -2.28 -27.18 -17.09
N PRO A 375 -1.53 -28.29 -17.30
CA PRO A 375 -0.88 -29.02 -16.21
C PRO A 375 0.08 -28.15 -15.40
N ILE A 376 0.69 -27.14 -16.01
CA ILE A 376 1.63 -26.24 -15.36
C ILE A 376 0.90 -25.30 -14.41
N ILE A 377 -0.27 -24.77 -14.81
CA ILE A 377 -1.11 -23.93 -13.94
C ILE A 377 -1.62 -24.77 -12.75
N ALA A 378 -2.11 -25.97 -13.03
CA ALA A 378 -2.59 -26.89 -11.99
C ALA A 378 -1.49 -27.24 -10.98
N GLN A 379 -0.28 -27.52 -11.46
CA GLN A 379 0.87 -27.77 -10.60
C GLN A 379 1.24 -26.53 -9.78
N ALA A 380 1.38 -25.37 -10.42
CA ALA A 380 1.77 -24.12 -9.77
C ALA A 380 0.78 -23.67 -8.69
N ALA A 381 -0.53 -23.80 -8.91
CA ALA A 381 -1.52 -23.38 -7.91
C ALA A 381 -1.57 -24.22 -6.63
N ASN A 382 -0.87 -25.35 -6.63
CA ASN A 382 -0.70 -26.19 -5.47
C ASN A 382 0.71 -26.06 -4.86
N GLN A 383 1.58 -25.19 -5.37
CA GLN A 383 2.93 -24.97 -4.87
C GLN A 383 3.05 -23.62 -4.16
N TYR A 384 3.71 -23.60 -3.00
CA TYR A 384 3.93 -22.40 -2.21
C TYR A 384 5.14 -21.57 -2.67
N THR A 385 5.70 -21.82 -3.87
CA THR A 385 6.94 -21.16 -4.31
C THR A 385 6.66 -19.81 -4.97
N SER A 386 7.64 -18.89 -4.90
CA SER A 386 7.61 -17.66 -5.69
C SER A 386 7.55 -17.96 -7.20
N ALA A 387 8.24 -19.01 -7.65
CA ALA A 387 8.19 -19.52 -9.02
C ALA A 387 6.78 -19.91 -9.46
N ALA A 388 6.04 -20.60 -8.60
CA ALA A 388 4.67 -20.96 -8.86
C ALA A 388 3.77 -19.72 -8.93
N ASN A 389 3.94 -18.76 -8.02
CA ASN A 389 3.20 -17.50 -8.06
C ASN A 389 3.45 -16.75 -9.38
N VAL A 390 4.72 -16.57 -9.76
CA VAL A 390 5.11 -15.96 -11.05
C VAL A 390 4.51 -16.75 -12.23
N ALA A 391 4.52 -18.07 -12.19
CA ALA A 391 3.94 -18.90 -13.24
C ALA A 391 2.42 -18.71 -13.39
N LEU A 392 1.69 -18.51 -12.28
CA LEU A 392 0.26 -18.20 -12.29
C LEU A 392 0.00 -16.79 -12.84
N ILE A 393 0.76 -15.80 -12.36
CA ILE A 393 0.67 -14.40 -12.81
C ILE A 393 0.90 -14.33 -14.33
N GLN A 394 1.99 -14.92 -14.82
CA GLN A 394 2.35 -14.88 -16.24
C GLN A 394 1.33 -15.59 -17.14
N ARG A 395 0.63 -16.59 -16.61
CA ARG A 395 -0.42 -17.33 -17.35
C ARG A 395 -1.82 -16.75 -17.19
N ALA A 396 -2.02 -15.70 -16.40
CA ALA A 396 -3.33 -15.05 -16.30
C ALA A 396 -3.76 -14.48 -17.68
N PRO A 397 -4.88 -14.93 -18.28
CA PRO A 397 -5.33 -14.48 -19.59
C PRO A 397 -6.00 -13.10 -19.56
N SER A 398 -6.34 -12.57 -18.38
CA SER A 398 -7.02 -11.29 -18.23
C SER A 398 -6.71 -10.62 -16.90
N LEU A 399 -6.99 -9.32 -16.82
CA LEU A 399 -6.87 -8.54 -15.59
C LEU A 399 -7.76 -9.10 -14.46
N GLY A 400 -8.97 -9.55 -14.79
CA GLY A 400 -9.86 -10.17 -13.80
C GLY A 400 -9.27 -11.43 -13.16
N GLN A 401 -8.43 -12.20 -13.88
CA GLN A 401 -7.71 -13.33 -13.28
C GLN A 401 -6.50 -12.89 -12.45
N LEU A 402 -5.79 -11.83 -12.85
CA LEU A 402 -4.77 -11.22 -11.99
C LEU A 402 -5.37 -10.71 -10.68
N PHE A 403 -6.55 -10.09 -10.73
CA PHE A 403 -7.31 -9.68 -9.55
C PHE A 403 -7.75 -10.86 -8.69
N GLN A 404 -8.09 -12.01 -9.28
CA GLN A 404 -8.40 -13.24 -8.53
C GLN A 404 -7.18 -13.85 -7.82
N LEU A 405 -5.97 -13.53 -8.28
CA LEU A 405 -4.73 -13.76 -7.53
C LEU A 405 -4.57 -12.75 -6.37
N GLN A 406 -5.61 -11.96 -6.08
CA GLN A 406 -5.77 -10.97 -5.00
C GLN A 406 -4.71 -9.88 -4.98
N VAL A 407 -4.15 -9.58 -6.14
CA VAL A 407 -3.22 -8.46 -6.25
C VAL A 407 -4.02 -7.17 -6.33
N ASN A 408 -3.52 -6.11 -5.69
CA ASN A 408 -4.16 -4.81 -5.60
C ASN A 408 -4.18 -4.09 -6.96
N VAL A 409 -4.95 -4.63 -7.90
CA VAL A 409 -5.25 -4.08 -9.22
C VAL A 409 -6.72 -3.64 -9.28
N GLU A 410 -7.33 -3.38 -8.13
CA GLU A 410 -8.75 -3.02 -8.03
C GLU A 410 -9.06 -1.75 -8.82
N ASN A 411 -8.15 -0.77 -8.76
CA ASN A 411 -8.22 0.50 -9.49
C ASN A 411 -8.13 0.33 -11.03
N LEU A 412 -7.77 -0.86 -11.52
CA LEU A 412 -7.73 -1.20 -12.95
C LEU A 412 -8.97 -1.97 -13.43
N MET A 413 -9.79 -2.49 -12.52
CA MET A 413 -10.95 -3.33 -12.87
C MET A 413 -12.12 -2.48 -13.40
N GLU A 414 -12.62 -2.82 -14.60
CA GLU A 414 -13.84 -2.37 -15.33
C GLU A 414 -14.31 -0.89 -15.28
N TYR A 415 -14.86 -0.46 -16.43
CA TYR A 415 -15.39 0.87 -16.79
C TYR A 415 -16.54 1.32 -15.87
N GLN A 416 -16.24 1.89 -14.72
CA GLN A 416 -17.09 2.92 -14.15
C GLN A 416 -16.35 4.24 -14.40
N ASP A 417 -17.05 5.25 -14.93
CA ASP A 417 -16.48 6.50 -15.45
C ASP A 417 -15.59 7.28 -14.45
N ASP A 418 -15.57 6.86 -13.18
CA ASP A 418 -14.87 7.50 -12.08
C ASP A 418 -13.56 6.79 -11.65
N ARG A 419 -13.16 5.67 -12.27
CA ARG A 419 -11.94 4.96 -11.87
C ARG A 419 -10.67 5.57 -12.46
N THR A 420 -9.66 5.76 -11.62
CA THR A 420 -8.38 6.41 -11.95
C THR A 420 -7.49 5.62 -12.91
N ASN A 421 -7.76 4.32 -13.12
CA ASN A 421 -6.96 3.44 -13.98
C ASN A 421 -5.46 3.45 -13.60
N THR A 422 -5.18 3.46 -12.29
CA THR A 422 -3.85 3.47 -11.70
C THR A 422 -3.50 2.14 -11.05
N ILE A 423 -2.22 1.79 -11.03
CA ILE A 423 -1.66 0.78 -10.13
C ILE A 423 -1.39 1.45 -8.79
N GLU A 424 -1.82 0.82 -7.70
CA GLU A 424 -1.63 1.37 -6.36
C GLU A 424 -0.62 0.55 -5.56
N PHE A 425 0.46 1.20 -5.11
CA PHE A 425 1.50 0.65 -4.28
C PHE A 425 1.34 1.19 -2.86
N ARG A 426 1.14 0.30 -1.88
CA ARG A 426 0.82 0.65 -0.48
C ARG A 426 1.85 0.15 0.54
N GLN A 427 2.98 -0.38 0.08
CA GLN A 427 3.93 -1.09 0.95
C GLN A 427 4.76 -0.17 1.85
N HIS A 428 4.83 1.13 1.54
CA HIS A 428 5.76 2.04 2.20
C HIS A 428 5.11 2.71 3.42
N ALA A 429 5.89 2.89 4.49
CA ALA A 429 5.46 3.67 5.65
C ALA A 429 5.33 5.15 5.28
N ALA A 430 4.37 5.85 5.87
CA ALA A 430 4.32 7.29 5.73
C ALA A 430 5.60 7.91 6.33
N THR A 431 6.14 8.92 5.65
CA THR A 431 7.20 9.79 6.18
C THR A 431 7.09 11.19 5.59
N LEU A 432 7.46 12.20 6.38
CA LEU A 432 7.65 13.57 5.89
C LEU A 432 9.04 13.78 5.25
N ASP A 433 9.92 12.79 5.33
CA ASP A 433 11.22 12.83 4.66
C ASP A 433 11.04 12.69 3.16
N HIS A 434 11.18 13.82 2.46
CA HIS A 434 11.01 13.87 1.01
C HIS A 434 12.06 13.05 0.26
N GLU A 435 13.26 12.82 0.80
CA GLU A 435 14.27 11.99 0.13
C GLU A 435 13.81 10.54 0.05
N VAL A 436 13.24 10.02 1.15
CA VAL A 436 12.68 8.67 1.23
C VAL A 436 11.50 8.51 0.27
N VAL A 437 10.56 9.48 0.29
CA VAL A 437 9.38 9.46 -0.60
C VAL A 437 9.79 9.49 -2.08
N LEU A 438 10.76 10.32 -2.44
CA LEU A 438 11.22 10.43 -3.83
C LEU A 438 12.04 9.24 -4.29
N ALA A 439 12.85 8.63 -3.42
CA ALA A 439 13.56 7.38 -3.72
C ALA A 439 12.57 6.24 -3.98
N TRP A 440 11.51 6.13 -3.18
CA TRP A 440 10.45 5.16 -3.38
C TRP A 440 9.69 5.41 -4.69
N LEU A 441 9.31 6.65 -4.96
CA LEU A 441 8.63 7.04 -6.21
C LEU A 441 9.47 6.70 -7.44
N ASP A 442 10.77 7.01 -7.45
CA ASP A 442 11.67 6.70 -8.56
C ASP A 442 11.75 5.17 -8.79
N LEU A 443 11.96 4.38 -7.73
CA LEU A 443 11.94 2.92 -7.82
C LEU A 443 10.66 2.41 -8.48
N LEU A 444 9.49 2.89 -8.06
CA LEU A 444 8.21 2.45 -8.63
C LEU A 444 8.02 2.87 -10.08
N LEU A 445 8.34 4.11 -10.44
CA LEU A 445 8.26 4.58 -11.82
C LEU A 445 9.16 3.75 -12.73
N LYS A 446 10.40 3.47 -12.30
CA LYS A 446 11.37 2.66 -13.04
C LYS A 446 10.96 1.20 -13.14
N LEU A 447 10.37 0.65 -12.08
CA LEU A 447 9.79 -0.69 -12.09
C LEU A 447 8.68 -0.82 -13.14
N VAL A 448 7.78 0.17 -13.22
CA VAL A 448 6.69 0.19 -14.22
C VAL A 448 7.26 0.36 -15.64
N GLN A 449 8.20 1.27 -15.85
CA GLN A 449 8.86 1.48 -17.15
C GLN A 449 9.57 0.21 -17.62
N PHE A 450 10.39 -0.39 -16.77
CA PHE A 450 11.11 -1.63 -17.05
C PHE A 450 10.15 -2.77 -17.40
N SER A 451 9.09 -2.93 -16.60
CA SER A 451 8.08 -3.98 -16.81
C SER A 451 7.36 -3.88 -18.15
N ASN A 452 7.25 -2.67 -18.71
CA ASN A 452 6.62 -2.43 -20.00
C ASN A 452 7.53 -2.79 -21.18
N ILE A 453 8.84 -2.56 -21.04
CA ILE A 453 9.81 -2.74 -22.13
C ILE A 453 10.45 -4.13 -22.15
N VAL A 454 10.52 -4.81 -21.00
CA VAL A 454 11.17 -6.12 -20.90
C VAL A 454 10.42 -7.19 -21.69
N SER A 455 11.14 -7.94 -22.51
CA SER A 455 10.57 -9.08 -23.24
C SER A 455 10.35 -10.28 -22.31
N ASP A 456 9.45 -11.20 -22.67
CA ASP A 456 9.19 -12.39 -21.86
C ASP A 456 10.44 -13.28 -21.72
N ALA A 457 11.29 -13.29 -22.75
CA ALA A 457 12.56 -14.05 -22.76
C ALA A 457 13.62 -13.43 -21.83
N GLU A 458 13.77 -12.10 -21.86
CA GLU A 458 14.66 -11.39 -20.94
C GLU A 458 14.17 -11.50 -19.49
N PHE A 459 12.86 -11.34 -19.28
CA PHE A 459 12.25 -11.52 -17.97
C PHE A 459 12.50 -12.92 -17.41
N ALA A 460 12.28 -13.97 -18.22
CA ALA A 460 12.56 -15.34 -17.81
C ALA A 460 14.05 -15.59 -17.51
N THR A 461 14.95 -14.92 -18.25
CA THR A 461 16.41 -15.00 -18.03
C THR A 461 16.80 -14.35 -16.71
N LEU A 462 16.30 -13.13 -16.44
CA LEU A 462 16.52 -12.42 -15.19
C LEU A 462 15.96 -13.20 -14.00
N TYR A 463 14.73 -13.70 -14.14
CA TYR A 463 14.07 -14.49 -13.12
C TYR A 463 14.90 -15.73 -12.72
N LYS A 464 15.35 -16.52 -13.69
CA LYS A 464 16.14 -17.72 -13.44
C LYS A 464 17.54 -17.42 -12.90
N ALA A 465 18.20 -16.40 -13.44
CA ALA A 465 19.59 -16.13 -13.11
C ALA A 465 19.77 -15.37 -11.80
N LYS A 466 18.82 -14.48 -11.47
CA LYS A 466 19.00 -13.44 -10.44
C LYS A 466 17.94 -13.51 -9.34
N PHE A 467 16.67 -13.62 -9.70
CA PHE A 467 15.59 -13.52 -8.70
C PHE A 467 15.35 -14.80 -7.90
N GLN A 468 16.08 -15.88 -8.19
CA GLN A 468 16.12 -17.08 -7.35
C GLN A 468 17.26 -17.04 -6.32
N ASP A 469 18.18 -16.08 -6.42
CA ASP A 469 19.27 -15.92 -5.45
C ASP A 469 18.76 -15.13 -4.24
N ILE A 470 18.78 -15.73 -3.04
CA ILE A 470 18.38 -15.02 -1.82
C ILE A 470 19.33 -13.87 -1.44
N ASN A 471 20.57 -13.90 -1.95
CA ASN A 471 21.50 -12.79 -1.74
C ASN A 471 21.24 -11.66 -2.74
N TRP A 472 20.25 -11.80 -3.62
CA TRP A 472 19.80 -10.71 -4.47
C TRP A 472 19.03 -9.70 -3.61
N ASP A 473 19.78 -8.73 -3.07
CA ASP A 473 19.23 -7.61 -2.34
C ASP A 473 18.61 -6.55 -3.28
N VAL A 474 18.26 -5.39 -2.72
CA VAL A 474 17.63 -4.30 -3.48
C VAL A 474 18.57 -3.65 -4.51
N HIS A 475 19.90 -3.62 -4.31
CA HIS A 475 20.81 -2.84 -5.15
C HIS A 475 20.93 -3.38 -6.56
N PRO A 476 21.11 -4.70 -6.78
CA PRO A 476 21.07 -5.25 -8.13
C PRO A 476 19.71 -5.01 -8.81
N LEU A 477 18.61 -4.99 -8.06
CA LEU A 477 17.29 -4.61 -8.60
C LEU A 477 17.29 -3.14 -9.06
N LEU A 478 17.73 -2.20 -8.21
CA LEU A 478 17.80 -0.77 -8.56
C LEU A 478 18.65 -0.53 -9.82
N ALA A 479 19.77 -1.25 -9.95
CA ALA A 479 20.64 -1.18 -11.12
C ALA A 479 19.96 -1.71 -12.39
N VAL A 480 19.25 -2.85 -12.30
CA VAL A 480 18.49 -3.44 -13.43
C VAL A 480 17.34 -2.54 -13.86
N LEU A 481 16.69 -1.86 -12.91
CA LEU A 481 15.60 -0.92 -13.19
C LEU A 481 16.09 0.43 -13.72
N HIS A 482 17.40 0.70 -13.69
CA HIS A 482 17.97 1.99 -14.03
C HIS A 482 17.41 3.14 -13.18
N CYS A 483 17.30 2.91 -11.87
CA CYS A 483 16.98 3.95 -10.89
C CYS A 483 18.03 5.07 -10.90
N GLU A 484 17.62 6.27 -10.50
CA GLU A 484 18.51 7.42 -10.43
C GLU A 484 19.65 7.16 -9.42
N GLU A 485 20.81 7.78 -9.68
CA GLU A 485 21.98 7.60 -8.82
C GLU A 485 21.70 8.01 -7.36
N LYS A 486 20.86 9.04 -7.16
CA LYS A 486 20.45 9.48 -5.82
C LYS A 486 19.62 8.42 -5.09
N THR A 487 18.74 7.71 -5.81
CA THR A 487 17.92 6.62 -5.27
C THR A 487 18.80 5.43 -4.88
N ILE A 488 19.76 5.07 -5.75
CA ILE A 488 20.74 4.02 -5.47
C ILE A 488 21.57 4.37 -4.24
N LYS A 489 22.08 5.61 -4.16
CA LYS A 489 22.84 6.09 -3.00
C LYS A 489 22.01 6.11 -1.71
N HIS A 490 20.75 6.53 -1.79
CA HIS A 490 19.84 6.56 -0.65
C HIS A 490 19.67 5.16 -0.05
N TYR A 491 19.29 4.17 -0.85
CA TYR A 491 19.10 2.80 -0.35
C TYR A 491 20.42 2.12 0.06
N ALA A 492 21.52 2.43 -0.62
CA ALA A 492 22.85 2.00 -0.18
C ALA A 492 23.23 2.56 1.18
N HIS A 493 22.92 3.83 1.43
CA HIS A 493 23.15 4.45 2.73
C HIS A 493 22.21 3.86 3.80
N GLN A 494 20.94 3.61 3.47
CA GLN A 494 19.96 3.00 4.37
C GLN A 494 20.40 1.62 4.87
N GLN A 495 21.07 0.83 4.01
CA GLN A 495 21.52 -0.53 4.30
C GLN A 495 22.98 -0.60 4.77
N ALA A 496 23.73 0.49 4.69
CA ALA A 496 25.13 0.51 5.07
C ALA A 496 25.27 0.36 6.59
N GLN A 497 26.13 -0.57 7.01
CA GLN A 497 26.73 -0.51 8.35
C GLN A 497 27.88 0.49 8.28
N VAL A 498 27.69 1.69 8.84
CA VAL A 498 28.76 2.68 8.88
C VAL A 498 29.81 2.22 9.90
N PRO A 499 31.11 2.44 9.63
CA PRO A 499 32.15 2.29 10.66
C PRO A 499 31.75 3.04 11.94
N GLU A 500 32.12 2.52 13.11
CA GLU A 500 31.77 3.08 14.44
C GLU A 500 30.34 2.75 14.93
N GLY A 501 29.58 1.92 14.20
CA GLY A 501 28.25 1.46 14.65
C GLY A 501 27.14 2.50 14.48
N ARG A 502 27.41 3.58 13.74
CA ARG A 502 26.36 4.49 13.26
C ARG A 502 25.57 3.80 12.16
N THR A 503 24.26 3.88 12.25
CA THR A 503 23.32 3.34 11.27
C THR A 503 22.47 4.47 10.73
N TYR A 504 21.89 4.28 9.54
CA TYR A 504 20.91 5.21 8.97
C TYR A 504 19.81 5.63 9.97
N ALA A 505 19.29 4.66 10.74
CA ALA A 505 18.28 4.91 11.76
C ALA A 505 18.76 5.87 12.85
N ILE A 506 20.00 5.71 13.32
CA ILE A 506 20.60 6.58 14.34
C ILE A 506 20.84 7.99 13.77
N GLU A 507 21.35 8.11 12.55
CA GLU A 507 21.59 9.41 11.90
C GLU A 507 20.29 10.19 11.74
N LYS A 508 19.22 9.56 11.22
CA LYS A 508 17.89 10.17 11.13
C LYS A 508 17.31 10.51 12.50
N ALA A 509 17.51 9.66 13.51
CA ALA A 509 17.09 9.95 14.87
C ALA A 509 17.81 11.17 15.46
N GLU A 510 19.13 11.32 15.24
CA GLU A 510 19.90 12.49 15.68
C GLU A 510 19.38 13.78 15.00
N GLU A 511 19.07 13.74 13.71
CA GLU A 511 18.50 14.86 12.96
C GLU A 511 17.12 15.28 13.49
N GLU A 512 16.23 14.32 13.71
CA GLU A 512 14.90 14.59 14.27
C GLU A 512 14.99 15.04 15.73
N MET A 513 15.82 14.40 16.56
CA MET A 513 16.01 14.81 17.95
C MET A 513 16.57 16.22 18.05
N LYS A 514 17.41 16.67 17.12
CA LYS A 514 17.86 18.07 17.06
C LYS A 514 16.67 19.03 16.88
N ARG A 515 15.68 18.68 16.04
CA ARG A 515 14.42 19.45 15.91
C ARG A 515 13.63 19.41 17.20
N VAL A 516 13.44 18.24 17.80
CA VAL A 516 12.69 18.06 19.06
C VAL A 516 13.33 18.81 20.22
N HIS A 517 14.66 18.82 20.32
CA HIS A 517 15.38 19.58 21.34
C HIS A 517 15.30 21.08 21.14
N ALA A 518 15.05 21.54 19.91
CA ALA A 518 14.80 22.95 19.66
C ALA A 518 13.45 23.38 20.23
N PHE A 519 12.52 22.46 20.53
CA PHE A 519 11.25 22.79 21.18
C PHE A 519 11.46 23.38 22.57
N GLY A 520 10.62 24.35 22.95
CA GLY A 520 10.65 24.94 24.28
C GLY A 520 10.43 23.89 25.37
N GLU A 521 10.98 24.09 26.56
CA GLU A 521 10.80 23.13 27.68
C GLU A 521 9.34 22.96 28.09
N ASP A 522 8.51 23.99 27.89
CA ASP A 522 7.07 23.96 28.15
C ASP A 522 6.26 23.43 26.95
N ASP A 523 6.90 23.10 25.82
CA ASP A 523 6.21 22.50 24.68
C ASP A 523 5.90 21.05 24.97
N LEU A 524 4.63 20.81 25.34
CA LEU A 524 4.11 19.49 25.62
C LEU A 524 4.45 18.50 24.49
N SER A 525 4.48 18.93 23.24
CA SER A 525 4.73 18.07 22.06
C SER A 525 6.13 17.44 22.05
N LYS A 526 7.07 17.96 22.86
CA LYS A 526 8.43 17.41 22.98
C LYS A 526 8.43 15.95 23.41
N LEU A 527 7.59 15.58 24.37
CA LEU A 527 7.49 14.18 24.84
C LEU A 527 6.93 13.27 23.74
N LEU A 528 5.83 13.68 23.09
CA LEU A 528 5.23 12.96 21.97
C LEU A 528 6.24 12.75 20.84
N MET A 529 6.88 13.81 20.36
CA MET A 529 7.82 13.71 19.24
C MET A 529 9.06 12.90 19.62
N THR A 530 9.58 13.01 20.85
CA THR A 530 10.67 12.15 21.32
C THR A 530 10.29 10.67 21.24
N ARG A 531 9.03 10.32 21.59
CA ARG A 531 8.54 8.95 21.48
C ARG A 531 8.42 8.50 20.03
N MET A 532 7.91 9.35 19.14
CA MET A 532 7.78 9.03 17.71
C MET A 532 9.16 8.80 17.08
N VAL A 533 10.16 9.63 17.40
CA VAL A 533 11.54 9.42 16.93
C VAL A 533 12.08 8.07 17.41
N ALA A 534 11.82 7.67 18.66
CA ALA A 534 12.26 6.36 19.16
C ALA A 534 11.59 5.19 18.41
N ASP A 535 10.29 5.28 18.13
CA ASP A 535 9.55 4.27 17.36
C ASP A 535 10.07 4.20 15.91
N ASP A 536 10.29 5.34 15.25
CA ASP A 536 10.83 5.42 13.90
C ASP A 536 12.27 4.91 13.82
N THR A 537 13.09 5.17 14.84
CA THR A 537 14.44 4.64 14.95
C THR A 537 14.42 3.11 14.96
N TYR A 538 13.55 2.51 15.78
CA TYR A 538 13.40 1.06 15.83
C TYR A 538 12.91 0.50 14.49
N ASN A 539 11.92 1.15 13.88
CA ASN A 539 11.34 0.70 12.62
C ASN A 539 12.30 0.80 11.42
N ASN A 540 13.31 1.67 11.49
CA ASN A 540 14.35 1.80 10.47
C ASN A 540 15.64 1.04 10.82
N ASP A 541 15.73 0.41 11.99
CA ASP A 541 16.94 -0.30 12.41
C ASP A 541 17.22 -1.52 11.54
N GLU A 542 18.43 -1.60 10.98
CA GLU A 542 18.81 -2.65 10.03
C GLU A 542 18.80 -4.05 10.65
N LYS A 543 19.17 -4.15 11.93
CA LYS A 543 19.13 -5.42 12.65
C LYS A 543 17.68 -5.86 12.87
N ALA A 544 16.80 -4.96 13.31
CA ALA A 544 15.38 -5.25 13.47
C ALA A 544 14.72 -5.66 12.13
N LYS A 545 15.04 -4.97 11.02
CA LYS A 545 14.59 -5.36 9.67
C LYS A 545 15.09 -6.74 9.29
N THR A 546 16.38 -7.02 9.48
CA THR A 546 16.97 -8.34 9.20
C THR A 546 16.30 -9.43 10.01
N GLU A 547 16.11 -9.24 11.32
CA GLU A 547 15.41 -10.19 12.20
C GLU A 547 13.97 -10.43 11.74
N ARG A 548 13.27 -9.37 11.31
CA ARG A 548 11.90 -9.45 10.79
C ARG A 548 11.82 -10.20 9.47
N ILE A 549 12.76 -9.97 8.55
CA ILE A 549 12.89 -10.71 7.28
C ILE A 549 13.18 -12.17 7.55
N GLN A 550 14.12 -12.49 8.46
CA GLN A 550 14.41 -13.88 8.85
C GLN A 550 13.18 -14.56 9.45
N LEU A 551 12.42 -13.85 10.30
CA LEU A 551 11.16 -14.37 10.82
C LEU A 551 10.14 -14.63 9.70
N LYS A 552 10.06 -13.77 8.68
CA LYS A 552 9.20 -13.98 7.51
C LYS A 552 9.66 -15.20 6.69
N ILE A 553 10.98 -15.33 6.42
CA ILE A 553 11.58 -16.49 5.73
C ILE A 553 11.25 -17.80 6.46
N THR A 554 11.51 -17.87 7.77
CA THR A 554 11.30 -19.08 8.58
C THR A 554 9.84 -19.53 8.67
N ARG A 555 8.90 -18.62 8.38
CA ARG A 555 7.48 -18.92 8.27
C ARG A 555 7.02 -19.20 6.83
N GLY A 556 7.93 -19.34 5.86
CA GLY A 556 7.60 -19.55 4.46
C GLY A 556 7.02 -18.33 3.76
N GLY A 557 7.23 -17.13 4.32
CA GLY A 557 6.66 -15.88 3.86
C GLY A 557 7.27 -15.33 2.59
N TYR A 558 8.29 -15.96 2.00
CA TYR A 558 8.76 -15.66 0.64
C TYR A 558 8.58 -16.87 -0.29
N GLY A 559 7.77 -17.83 0.15
CA GLY A 559 7.58 -19.13 -0.46
C GLY A 559 8.57 -20.18 0.02
N GLN A 560 8.49 -21.36 -0.60
CA GLN A 560 9.41 -22.47 -0.32
C GLN A 560 10.77 -22.28 -1.02
N LEU A 561 11.84 -22.66 -0.32
CA LEU A 561 13.25 -22.54 -0.66
C LEU A 561 13.82 -23.90 -1.09
N SER A 562 14.88 -23.90 -1.92
CA SER A 562 15.60 -25.15 -2.23
C SER A 562 16.34 -25.68 -1.00
N ASP A 563 16.62 -26.98 -0.96
CA ASP A 563 17.35 -27.59 0.16
C ASP A 563 18.73 -26.96 0.36
N GLU A 564 19.45 -26.72 -0.74
CA GLU A 564 20.73 -26.01 -0.74
C GLU A 564 20.64 -24.64 -0.06
N LEU A 565 19.52 -23.94 -0.28
CA LEU A 565 19.27 -22.62 0.28
C LEU A 565 18.89 -22.68 1.76
N ILE A 566 18.08 -23.67 2.15
CA ILE A 566 17.73 -23.91 3.55
C ILE A 566 18.98 -24.26 4.35
N GLU A 567 19.82 -25.17 3.84
CA GLU A 567 21.09 -25.54 4.46
C GLU A 567 22.03 -24.34 4.55
N LYS A 568 22.10 -23.50 3.50
CA LYS A 568 22.93 -22.29 3.51
C LYS A 568 22.47 -21.26 4.56
N ILE A 569 21.17 -21.02 4.70
CA ILE A 569 20.65 -19.98 5.60
C ILE A 569 20.62 -20.46 7.05
N PHE A 570 20.21 -21.70 7.28
CA PHE A 570 19.91 -22.20 8.61
C PHE A 570 20.87 -23.28 9.11
N GLY A 571 21.81 -23.75 8.28
CA GLY A 571 22.72 -24.85 8.61
C GLY A 571 21.96 -26.15 8.87
N SER A 572 22.40 -26.89 9.90
CA SER A 572 21.71 -28.09 10.34
C SER A 572 20.40 -27.74 11.07
N CYS A 573 19.28 -27.87 10.39
CA CYS A 573 17.94 -27.75 10.97
C CYS A 573 17.29 -29.11 11.23
N THR A 574 16.22 -29.11 12.01
CA THR A 574 15.39 -30.31 12.19
C THR A 574 14.61 -30.62 10.90
N GLU A 575 14.43 -31.89 10.57
CA GLU A 575 13.71 -32.29 9.35
C GLU A 575 12.31 -31.64 9.24
N PRO A 576 11.50 -31.55 10.31
CA PRO A 576 10.20 -30.85 10.23
C PRO A 576 10.30 -29.36 9.88
N PHE A 577 11.39 -28.70 10.27
CA PHE A 577 11.64 -27.31 9.92
C PHE A 577 12.04 -27.17 8.44
N VAL A 578 12.95 -28.04 7.98
CA VAL A 578 13.41 -28.08 6.59
C VAL A 578 12.25 -28.43 5.67
N GLU A 579 11.48 -29.45 6.00
CA GLU A 579 10.27 -29.87 5.28
C GLU A 579 9.31 -28.70 5.04
N ARG A 580 8.98 -27.92 6.08
CA ARG A 580 8.09 -26.77 5.94
C ARG A 580 8.58 -25.73 4.92
N LEU A 581 9.90 -25.53 4.84
CA LEU A 581 10.51 -24.55 3.95
C LEU A 581 10.86 -25.12 2.57
N ARG A 582 10.96 -26.44 2.41
CA ARG A 582 11.43 -27.12 1.19
C ARG A 582 10.48 -26.93 0.01
N VAL A 583 11.03 -26.59 -1.16
CA VAL A 583 10.31 -26.56 -2.45
C VAL A 583 9.66 -27.90 -2.70
N GLY A 584 8.33 -27.89 -2.89
CA GLY A 584 7.60 -29.11 -3.20
C GLY A 584 7.20 -29.92 -1.97
N TYR A 585 7.37 -29.40 -0.74
CA TYR A 585 6.70 -29.98 0.41
C TYR A 585 5.18 -29.91 0.21
N VAL A 586 4.65 -31.04 -0.21
CA VAL A 586 3.29 -31.45 -0.04
C VAL A 586 3.35 -32.20 1.28
N SER A 587 2.60 -31.78 2.30
CA SER A 587 2.33 -32.71 3.39
C SER A 587 1.71 -33.93 2.70
N ASP A 588 2.45 -35.04 2.66
CA ASP A 588 2.11 -36.22 1.85
C ASP A 588 0.77 -36.84 2.27
N GLU A 589 0.21 -36.37 3.38
CA GLU A 589 -1.10 -36.79 3.85
C GLU A 589 -2.04 -35.58 4.00
N PRO A 590 -3.20 -35.57 3.31
CA PRO A 590 -4.30 -34.71 3.71
C PRO A 590 -4.62 -34.98 5.18
N PRO A 591 -4.90 -33.94 5.99
CA PRO A 591 -5.18 -34.12 7.40
C PRO A 591 -6.49 -34.90 7.55
N GLY A 592 -6.39 -36.21 7.82
CA GLY A 592 -7.50 -37.13 7.97
C GLY A 592 -7.42 -38.44 7.16
N MET A 593 -6.44 -38.64 6.28
CA MET A 593 -6.23 -39.94 5.61
C MET A 593 -5.35 -40.88 6.45
N LYS A 594 -5.78 -41.22 7.67
CA LYS A 594 -5.43 -42.56 8.14
C LYS A 594 -6.19 -43.50 7.21
N SER A 595 -5.47 -44.32 6.46
CA SER A 595 -6.07 -45.45 5.74
C SER A 595 -6.89 -46.24 6.76
N ALA A 596 -8.20 -46.03 6.77
CA ALA A 596 -9.07 -47.03 7.34
C ALA A 596 -8.80 -48.29 6.52
N ASP A 597 -8.33 -49.34 7.19
CA ASP A 597 -8.20 -50.67 6.64
C ASP A 597 -9.52 -51.05 5.96
N LEU A 598 -9.62 -50.79 4.66
CA LEU A 598 -10.62 -51.40 3.80
C LEU A 598 -10.08 -52.79 3.49
N ASP A 599 -10.28 -53.71 4.43
CA ASP A 599 -10.31 -55.14 4.15
C ASP A 599 -11.47 -55.39 3.17
N PRO A 600 -11.21 -55.79 1.91
CA PRO A 600 -12.28 -55.99 0.93
C PRO A 600 -13.09 -57.29 1.17
N ASN A 601 -12.73 -58.13 2.15
CA ASN A 601 -13.20 -59.52 2.20
C ASN A 601 -13.80 -59.98 3.55
N GLY A 602 -14.39 -59.07 4.33
CA GLY A 602 -14.87 -59.38 5.68
C GLY A 602 -16.39 -59.58 5.86
N CYS A 603 -17.14 -60.16 4.92
CA CYS A 603 -18.53 -60.54 5.16
C CYS A 603 -18.64 -62.02 5.57
N GLN A 604 -18.55 -62.33 6.87
CA GLN A 604 -19.21 -63.51 7.43
C GLN A 604 -19.82 -63.21 8.80
N HIS A 605 -21.12 -63.51 8.88
CA HIS A 605 -21.94 -63.58 10.08
C HIS A 605 -21.28 -64.47 11.15
N HIS A 606 -21.32 -64.05 12.42
CA HIS A 606 -21.85 -64.85 13.52
C HIS A 606 -22.11 -63.97 14.77
N SER A 607 -23.29 -64.17 15.35
CA SER A 607 -23.79 -63.58 16.60
C SER A 607 -23.10 -64.17 17.85
N PRO A 608 -23.31 -63.59 19.05
CA PRO A 608 -22.31 -63.53 20.11
C PRO A 608 -22.40 -64.70 21.10
N THR A 609 -21.25 -65.08 21.65
CA THR A 609 -21.18 -65.80 22.92
C THR A 609 -20.19 -65.14 23.86
N SER A 610 -20.70 -64.89 25.05
CA SER A 610 -20.05 -64.54 26.31
C SER A 610 -18.73 -65.28 26.57
N SER A 611 -17.78 -64.62 27.26
CA SER A 611 -17.48 -64.87 28.68
C SER A 611 -16.01 -64.57 29.06
N PHE A 612 -15.86 -63.86 30.19
CA PHE A 612 -14.84 -64.00 31.25
C PHE A 612 -13.40 -63.45 31.02
N TRP A 613 -12.97 -62.44 31.83
CA TRP A 613 -12.11 -62.51 33.05
C TRP A 613 -10.67 -62.92 32.71
N THR A 614 -9.58 -62.21 32.99
CA THR A 614 -8.97 -61.66 34.24
C THR A 614 -7.72 -60.84 33.81
N SER A 615 -7.47 -59.64 34.34
CA SER A 615 -6.60 -59.30 35.49
C SER A 615 -5.08 -59.34 35.25
N SER A 616 -4.37 -58.62 36.13
CA SER A 616 -2.92 -58.40 36.31
C SER A 616 -2.35 -57.30 35.40
N ASP A 617 -2.08 -56.12 35.97
CA ASP A 617 -0.88 -55.76 36.78
C ASP A 617 0.31 -55.55 35.83
N GLU A 618 1.22 -54.61 36.00
CA GLU A 618 1.60 -53.67 37.05
C GLU A 618 2.71 -52.84 36.40
N SER A 619 2.90 -51.60 36.84
CA SER A 619 4.22 -50.91 36.92
C SER A 619 4.94 -50.60 35.58
N ASP A 620 5.72 -49.54 35.41
CA ASP A 620 6.27 -48.54 36.30
C ASP A 620 6.73 -47.35 35.42
N ARG A 621 6.55 -46.14 35.93
CA ARG A 621 7.48 -44.99 35.92
C ARG A 621 8.39 -44.76 34.70
N TYR A 622 8.18 -43.66 33.98
CA TYR A 622 8.81 -42.36 34.29
C TYR A 622 8.02 -41.21 33.67
#